data_AF-A0AAV6W2D0-F1
#
_entry.id   AF-A0AAV6W2D0-F1
#
_cell.length_a   1.000
_cell.length_b   1.000
_cell.length_c   1.000
_cell.angle_alpha   90.00
_cell.angle_beta   90.00
_cell.angle_gamma   90.00
#
_symmetry.space_group_name_H-M   'P 1'
#
loop_
_entity.id
_entity.type
_entity.pdbx_description
1 polymer ?
#
loop_
_entity_poly.entity_id
_entity_poly.type
_entity_poly.pdbx_seq_one_letter_code
_entity_poly.pdbx_strand_id
1 'polypeptide(L)'
;MASSNHIQVTIPKDNAEQNQLYNNYNNNLPQVEEFDYSQRAQWLRAPIRGANDGLVSIASLVMGVGAIKDDVKAIILTGFARLYAGACSMTRGEFVSVYFQPDTEIAQMKREK
;
A
#
# COMPACT_ATOMS: atom_id res chain seq x y z
N MET A 1 -17.61 17.36 52.29
CA MET A 1 -17.72 18.35 51.20
C MET A 1 -16.33 18.53 50.59
N ALA A 2 -16.05 17.89 49.45
CA ALA A 2 -14.79 18.05 48.74
C ALA A 2 -14.97 19.16 47.68
N SER A 3 -14.11 20.18 47.73
CA SER A 3 -14.09 21.31 46.80
C SER A 3 -13.39 20.88 45.51
N SER A 4 -14.15 20.75 44.42
CA SER A 4 -13.61 20.55 43.07
C SER A 4 -13.14 21.89 42.51
N ASN A 5 -11.82 22.07 42.39
CA ASN A 5 -11.22 23.21 41.70
C ASN A 5 -11.10 22.89 40.20
N HIS A 6 -11.98 23.47 39.39
CA HIS A 6 -11.86 23.47 37.93
C HIS A 6 -10.85 24.55 37.50
N ILE A 7 -9.68 24.12 37.01
CA ILE A 7 -8.73 25.02 36.35
C ILE A 7 -9.14 25.11 34.88
N GLN A 8 -9.75 26.22 34.47
CA GLN A 8 -10.03 26.50 33.07
C GLN A 8 -8.75 27.03 32.42
N VAL A 9 -8.14 26.23 31.54
CA VAL A 9 -7.04 26.68 30.67
C VAL A 9 -7.65 27.50 29.54
N THR A 10 -7.58 28.83 29.65
CA THR A 10 -7.96 29.74 28.58
C THR A 10 -6.84 29.79 27.54
N ILE A 11 -7.01 29.09 26.42
CA ILE A 11 -6.17 29.26 25.24
C ILE A 11 -6.52 30.61 24.60
N PRO A 12 -5.58 31.57 24.49
CA PRO A 12 -5.84 32.85 23.85
C PRO A 12 -6.23 32.64 22.38
N LYS A 13 -7.40 33.16 21.99
CA LYS A 13 -7.79 33.28 20.57
C LYS A 13 -7.20 34.57 20.02
N ASP A 14 -5.99 34.51 19.50
CA ASP A 14 -5.56 35.42 18.43
C ASP A 14 -4.56 34.71 17.52
N ASN A 15 -5.04 34.37 16.34
CA ASN A 15 -4.39 33.46 15.40
C ASN A 15 -4.11 34.13 14.05
N ALA A 16 -4.07 35.46 13.95
CA ALA A 16 -3.66 36.13 12.72
C ALA A 16 -2.13 36.27 12.65
N GLU A 17 -1.51 36.85 13.68
CA GLU A 17 -0.06 37.11 13.68
C GLU A 17 0.76 35.83 13.87
N GLN A 18 0.30 34.88 14.70
CA GLN A 18 0.99 33.59 14.87
C GLN A 18 0.93 32.71 13.61
N ASN A 19 -0.19 32.71 12.88
CA ASN A 19 -0.27 32.01 11.60
C ASN A 19 0.63 32.66 10.55
N GLN A 20 0.77 33.99 10.56
CA GLN A 20 1.67 34.69 9.66
C GLN A 20 3.14 34.40 9.97
N LEU A 21 3.55 34.39 11.24
CA LEU A 21 4.92 34.05 11.64
C LEU A 21 5.24 32.57 11.34
N TYR A 22 4.31 31.66 11.62
CA TYR A 22 4.45 30.25 11.29
C TYR A 22 4.59 30.03 9.77
N ASN A 23 3.73 30.66 8.96
CA ASN A 23 3.79 30.55 7.50
C ASN A 23 5.06 31.19 6.93
N ASN A 24 5.51 32.33 7.46
CA ASN A 24 6.72 33.01 7.02
C ASN A 24 7.99 32.23 7.40
N TYR A 25 8.00 31.55 8.55
CA TYR A 25 9.07 30.63 8.91
C TYR A 25 9.08 29.38 8.00
N ASN A 26 7.91 28.78 7.75
CA ASN A 26 7.78 27.56 6.93
C ASN A 26 8.15 27.78 5.45
N ASN A 27 7.86 28.97 4.91
CA ASN A 27 8.24 29.33 3.53
C ASN A 27 9.74 29.64 3.36
N ASN A 28 10.47 29.92 4.46
CA ASN A 28 11.89 30.28 4.44
C ASN A 28 12.81 29.19 5.03
N LEU A 29 12.25 28.05 5.46
CA LEU A 29 13.02 26.86 5.78
C LEU A 29 13.53 26.25 4.47
N PRO A 30 14.83 25.90 4.37
CA PRO A 30 15.30 25.08 3.25
C PRO A 30 14.45 23.82 3.22
N GLN A 31 13.75 23.56 2.11
CA GLN A 31 13.00 22.33 1.95
C GLN A 31 14.01 21.19 1.99
N VAL A 32 14.09 20.53 3.13
CA VAL A 32 14.83 19.29 3.25
C VAL A 32 14.11 18.33 2.32
N GLU A 33 14.78 17.92 1.26
CA GLU A 33 14.29 16.90 0.34
C GLU A 33 14.15 15.61 1.18
N GLU A 34 12.97 15.44 1.78
CA GLU A 34 12.65 14.28 2.60
C GLU A 34 12.53 13.11 1.63
N PHE A 35 13.59 12.32 1.53
CA PHE A 35 13.60 11.13 0.69
C PHE A 35 12.43 10.22 1.12
N ASP A 36 11.45 10.06 0.25
CA ASP A 36 10.29 9.21 0.54
C ASP A 36 10.66 7.72 0.40
N TYR A 37 11.20 7.18 1.50
CA TYR A 37 11.49 5.76 1.63
C TYR A 37 10.24 4.89 1.54
N SER A 38 9.06 5.45 1.82
CA SER A 38 7.77 4.77 1.81
C SER A 38 7.37 4.42 0.39
N GLN A 39 7.48 5.38 -0.54
CA GLN A 39 7.26 5.15 -1.96
C GLN A 39 8.26 4.11 -2.51
N ARG A 40 9.49 4.12 -2.01
CA ARG A 40 10.50 3.11 -2.36
C ARG A 40 10.16 1.70 -1.83
N ALA A 41 9.67 1.61 -0.60
CA ALA A 41 9.24 0.33 -0.04
C ALA A 41 7.99 -0.24 -0.74
N GLN A 42 7.11 0.63 -1.26
CA GLN A 42 5.90 0.23 -1.97
C GLN A 42 6.19 -0.44 -3.31
N TRP A 43 7.12 0.09 -4.12
CA TRP A 43 7.48 -0.56 -5.39
C TRP A 43 8.21 -1.90 -5.18
N LEU A 44 8.93 -2.06 -4.07
CA LEU A 44 9.63 -3.30 -3.77
C LEU A 44 8.69 -4.38 -3.20
N ARG A 45 7.59 -3.96 -2.57
CA ARG A 45 6.61 -4.87 -1.95
C ARG A 45 5.86 -5.73 -2.98
N ALA A 46 5.52 -5.18 -4.13
CA ALA A 46 4.80 -5.91 -5.17
C ALA A 46 5.66 -7.08 -5.73
N PRO A 47 6.89 -6.86 -6.25
CA PRO A 47 7.76 -7.94 -6.75
C PRO A 47 8.06 -9.04 -5.74
N ILE A 48 8.34 -8.68 -4.47
CA ILE A 48 8.66 -9.65 -3.43
C ILE A 48 7.47 -10.59 -3.16
N ARG A 49 6.27 -10.03 -3.07
CA ARG A 49 5.05 -10.82 -2.86
C ARG A 49 4.75 -11.70 -4.06
N GLY A 50 4.98 -11.18 -5.26
CA GLY A 50 4.90 -11.95 -6.50
C GLY A 50 5.86 -13.13 -6.60
N ALA A 51 7.11 -12.92 -6.20
CA ALA A 51 8.11 -13.99 -6.21
C ALA A 51 7.75 -15.08 -5.19
N ASN A 52 7.33 -14.70 -3.98
CA ASN A 52 6.89 -15.64 -2.96
C ASN A 52 5.67 -16.45 -3.41
N ASP A 53 4.62 -15.75 -3.84
CA ASP A 53 3.36 -16.39 -4.20
C ASP A 53 3.54 -17.20 -5.49
N GLY A 54 4.33 -16.71 -6.44
CA GLY A 54 4.66 -17.40 -7.69
C GLY A 54 5.41 -18.71 -7.47
N LEU A 55 6.47 -18.71 -6.64
CA LEU A 55 7.29 -19.90 -6.43
C LEU A 55 6.52 -21.01 -5.69
N VAL A 56 5.84 -20.68 -4.60
CA VAL A 56 5.03 -21.64 -3.83
C VAL A 56 3.91 -22.21 -4.68
N SER A 57 3.25 -21.34 -5.46
CA SER A 57 2.12 -21.70 -6.32
C SER A 57 2.52 -22.61 -7.49
N ILE A 58 3.67 -22.34 -8.13
CA ILE A 58 4.19 -23.19 -9.21
C ILE A 58 4.67 -24.54 -8.65
N ALA A 59 5.39 -24.53 -7.52
CA ALA A 59 5.89 -25.75 -6.88
C ALA A 59 4.74 -26.67 -6.45
N SER A 60 3.70 -26.13 -5.81
CA SER A 60 2.52 -26.90 -5.43
C SER A 60 1.79 -27.50 -6.64
N LEU A 61 1.64 -26.75 -7.73
CA LEU A 61 1.01 -27.30 -8.94
C LEU A 61 1.86 -28.39 -9.58
N VAL A 62 3.17 -28.15 -9.76
CA VAL A 62 4.08 -29.12 -10.37
C VAL A 62 4.17 -30.40 -9.54
N MET A 63 4.20 -30.28 -8.22
CA MET A 63 4.14 -31.43 -7.31
C MET A 63 2.83 -32.22 -7.46
N GLY A 64 1.69 -31.54 -7.54
CA GLY A 64 0.39 -32.19 -7.75
C GLY A 64 0.26 -32.87 -9.12
N VAL A 65 0.76 -32.24 -10.19
CA VAL A 65 0.75 -32.79 -11.55
C VAL A 65 1.71 -33.97 -11.66
N GLY A 66 2.91 -33.87 -11.07
CA GLY A 66 3.91 -34.94 -11.06
C GLY A 66 3.48 -36.17 -10.24
N ALA A 67 2.56 -36.02 -9.29
CA ALA A 67 1.99 -37.15 -8.56
C ALA A 67 1.02 -38.00 -9.41
N ILE A 68 0.51 -37.46 -10.53
CA ILE A 68 -0.53 -38.11 -11.37
C ILE A 68 0.02 -38.46 -12.76
N LYS A 69 1.01 -37.71 -13.25
CA LYS A 69 1.59 -37.86 -14.59
C LYS A 69 3.11 -37.89 -14.53
N ASP A 70 3.69 -38.96 -15.08
CA ASP A 70 5.15 -39.15 -15.19
C ASP A 70 5.78 -38.46 -16.42
N ASP A 71 4.98 -37.82 -17.26
CA ASP A 71 5.48 -37.12 -18.44
C ASP A 71 6.13 -35.76 -18.08
N VAL A 72 7.45 -35.73 -18.14
CA VAL A 72 8.28 -34.54 -17.90
C VAL A 72 7.88 -33.36 -18.80
N LYS A 73 7.47 -33.61 -20.05
CA LYS A 73 7.05 -32.54 -20.96
C LYS A 73 5.78 -31.87 -20.47
N ALA A 74 4.83 -32.67 -19.98
CA ALA A 74 3.59 -32.16 -19.41
C ALA A 74 3.85 -31.35 -18.12
N ILE A 75 4.79 -31.78 -17.29
CA ILE A 75 5.18 -31.07 -16.06
C ILE A 75 5.77 -29.69 -16.37
N ILE A 76 6.74 -29.62 -17.29
CA ILE A 76 7.41 -28.37 -17.68
C ILE A 76 6.42 -27.40 -18.33
N LEU A 77 5.59 -27.89 -19.26
CA LEU A 77 4.57 -27.06 -19.91
C LEU A 77 3.58 -26.49 -18.90
N THR A 78 3.17 -27.30 -17.91
CA THR A 78 2.24 -26.87 -16.87
C THR A 78 2.86 -25.81 -15.95
N GLY A 79 4.12 -25.98 -15.57
CA GLY A 79 4.87 -24.98 -14.80
C GLY A 79 4.96 -23.64 -15.55
N PHE A 80 5.30 -23.68 -16.84
CA PHE A 80 5.43 -22.48 -17.66
C PHE A 80 4.09 -21.77 -17.89
N ALA A 81 3.03 -22.55 -18.17
CA ALA A 81 1.68 -22.01 -18.30
C ALA A 81 1.21 -21.32 -17.00
N ARG A 82 1.50 -21.92 -15.83
CA ARG A 82 1.18 -21.30 -14.54
C ARG A 82 2.00 -20.04 -14.25
N LEU A 83 3.28 -20.03 -14.63
CA LEU A 83 4.13 -18.84 -14.49
C LEU A 83 3.56 -17.68 -15.31
N TYR A 84 3.22 -17.93 -16.58
CA TYR A 84 2.61 -16.93 -17.45
C TYR A 84 1.27 -16.43 -16.90
N ALA A 85 0.38 -17.35 -16.52
CA ALA A 85 -0.90 -17.01 -15.91
C ALA A 85 -0.76 -16.20 -14.61
N GLY A 86 0.20 -16.57 -13.76
CA GLY A 86 0.51 -15.88 -12.50
C GLY A 86 1.03 -14.47 -12.72
N ALA A 87 1.97 -14.27 -13.64
CA ALA A 87 2.50 -12.96 -13.99
C ALA A 87 1.38 -12.03 -14.52
N CYS A 88 0.57 -12.51 -15.48
CA CYS A 88 -0.54 -11.73 -16.02
C CYS A 88 -1.62 -11.43 -14.98
N SER A 89 -1.87 -12.32 -14.02
CA SER A 89 -2.81 -12.06 -12.92
C SER A 89 -2.28 -10.99 -11.98
N MET A 90 -0.99 -11.00 -11.69
CA MET A 90 -0.37 -10.06 -10.76
C MET A 90 -0.32 -8.65 -11.33
N THR A 91 0.04 -8.49 -12.61
CA THR A 91 -0.01 -7.20 -13.29
C THR A 91 -1.44 -6.67 -13.39
N ARG A 92 -2.42 -7.53 -13.71
CA ARG A 92 -3.84 -7.11 -13.73
C ARG A 92 -4.36 -6.75 -12.34
N GLY A 93 -3.95 -7.49 -11.31
CA GLY A 93 -4.32 -7.24 -9.91
C GLY A 93 -3.80 -5.90 -9.39
N GLU A 94 -2.59 -5.51 -9.80
CA GLU A 94 -2.04 -4.20 -9.46
C GLU A 94 -2.74 -3.07 -10.23
N PHE A 95 -2.95 -3.24 -11.55
CA PHE A 95 -3.67 -2.25 -12.37
C PHE A 95 -5.07 -1.95 -11.82
N VAL A 96 -5.82 -3.00 -11.46
CA VAL A 96 -7.18 -2.86 -10.93
C VAL A 96 -7.19 -2.26 -9.52
N SER A 97 -6.18 -2.54 -8.70
CA SER A 97 -6.05 -1.98 -7.35
C SER A 97 -5.82 -0.47 -7.37
N VAL A 98 -4.99 0.04 -8.29
CA VAL A 98 -4.74 1.49 -8.40
C VAL A 98 -5.96 2.22 -8.94
N TYR A 99 -6.70 1.60 -9.87
CA TYR A 99 -7.85 2.23 -10.51
C TYR A 99 -9.04 2.43 -9.55
N PHE A 100 -9.28 1.48 -8.64
CA PHE A 100 -10.45 1.53 -7.74
C PHE A 100 -10.18 2.15 -6.35
N GLN A 101 -8.92 2.39 -5.96
CA GLN A 101 -8.59 3.07 -4.70
C GLN A 101 -9.29 4.43 -4.53
N PRO A 102 -9.18 5.37 -5.49
CA PRO A 102 -9.86 6.67 -5.37
C PRO A 102 -11.38 6.52 -5.43
N ASP A 103 -11.91 5.56 -6.19
CA ASP A 103 -13.36 5.33 -6.29
C ASP A 103 -13.96 4.87 -4.95
N THR A 104 -13.25 4.01 -4.22
CA THR A 104 -13.68 3.58 -2.88
C THR A 104 -13.61 4.70 -1.86
N GLU A 105 -12.59 5.55 -1.93
CA GLU A 105 -12.40 6.67 -1.02
C GLU A 105 -13.45 7.76 -1.24
N ILE A 106 -13.75 8.09 -2.50
CA ILE A 106 -14.83 9.01 -2.87
C ILE A 106 -16.20 8.45 -2.46
N ALA A 107 -16.42 7.14 -2.63
CA ALA A 107 -17.65 6.50 -2.21
C ALA A 107 -17.82 6.51 -0.68
N GLN A 108 -16.75 6.41 0.10
CA GLN A 108 -16.78 6.54 1.56
C GLN A 108 -17.04 7.98 1.99
N MET A 109 -16.35 8.97 1.40
CA MET A 109 -16.59 10.39 1.68
C MET A 109 -18.04 10.83 1.38
N LYS A 110 -18.70 10.21 0.40
CA LYS A 110 -20.12 10.48 0.08
C LYS A 110 -21.12 9.85 1.07
N ARG A 111 -20.70 8.85 1.85
CA ARG A 111 -21.53 8.22 2.91
C ARG A 111 -21.39 8.92 4.26
N GLU A 112 -20.29 9.64 4.46
CA GLU A 112 -19.99 10.38 5.70
C GLU A 112 -20.51 11.83 5.68
N LYS A 113 -21.07 12.29 4.55
CA LYS A 113 -21.86 13.53 4.43
C LYS A 113 -23.35 13.22 4.48
#